data_AF-A0A1R4B2W4-F1
#
_entry.id   AF-A0A1R4B2W4-F1
#
_cell.length_a   1.000
_cell.length_b   1.000
_cell.length_c   1.000
_cell.angle_alpha   90.00
_cell.angle_beta   90.00
_cell.angle_gamma   90.00
#
_symmetry.space_group_name_H-M   'P 1'
#
loop_
_entity.id
_entity.type
_entity.pdbx_description
1 polymer ?
#
loop_
_entity_poly.entity_id
_entity_poly.type
_entity_poly.pdbx_seq_one_letter_code
_entity_poly.pdbx_strand_id
1 'polypeptide(L)'
;MVGEPSSQELVLDGNSKKSKVLYDVDGTAALHSQKIGNAIRTVDTWYQGAEEVGPISAEPFGSVTSRGKAYRSNKDDFYTLFDKWMEKGQAPDVEQQHYVIANLIRGGVFGSKSE
;
A
#
# COMPACT_ATOMS: atom_id res chain seq x y z
N MET A 1 -5.90 23.57 4.81
CA MET A 1 -6.72 22.39 5.18
C MET A 1 -6.00 21.72 6.33
N VAL A 2 -6.48 21.86 7.57
CA VAL A 2 -5.81 21.29 8.75
C VAL A 2 -6.19 19.81 8.79
N GLY A 3 -5.23 18.91 8.55
CA GLY A 3 -5.48 17.47 8.59
C GLY A 3 -5.90 17.03 9.99
N GLU A 4 -6.79 16.04 10.08
CA GLU A 4 -7.21 15.50 11.38
C GLU A 4 -6.04 14.75 12.04
N PRO A 5 -5.69 15.06 13.31
CA PRO A 5 -4.52 14.51 13.98
C PRO A 5 -4.67 13.03 14.36
N SER A 6 -5.89 12.50 14.39
CA SER A 6 -6.21 11.10 14.74
C SER A 6 -6.77 10.33 13.53
N SER A 7 -6.66 9.01 13.56
CA SER A 7 -7.31 8.14 12.58
C SER A 7 -8.82 8.09 12.78
N GLN A 8 -9.58 7.78 11.72
CA GLN A 8 -11.03 7.57 11.82
C GLN A 8 -11.34 6.07 11.94
N GLU A 9 -12.31 5.73 12.79
CA GLU A 9 -12.88 4.39 12.91
C GLU A 9 -14.00 4.17 11.89
N LEU A 10 -14.08 2.95 11.34
CA LEU A 10 -15.22 2.52 10.54
C LEU A 10 -16.23 1.81 11.43
N VAL A 11 -17.30 2.51 11.79
CA VAL A 11 -18.41 1.94 12.57
C VAL A 11 -19.55 1.59 11.62
N LEU A 12 -19.83 0.29 11.48
CA LEU A 12 -20.91 -0.23 10.61
C LEU A 12 -22.24 -0.47 11.36
N ASP A 13 -22.29 -0.16 12.65
CA ASP A 13 -23.52 -0.30 13.45
C ASP A 13 -24.56 0.76 13.07
N GLY A 14 -25.68 0.32 12.51
CA GLY A 14 -26.79 1.16 12.07
C GLY A 14 -27.53 1.90 13.19
N ASN A 15 -27.28 1.56 14.46
CA ASN A 15 -27.88 2.24 15.61
C ASN A 15 -27.07 3.44 16.13
N SER A 16 -25.86 3.67 15.60
CA SER A 16 -25.06 4.82 15.98
C SER A 16 -25.66 6.13 15.43
N LYS A 17 -25.90 7.11 16.31
CA LYS A 17 -26.27 8.47 15.90
C LYS A 17 -25.06 9.33 15.52
N LYS A 18 -23.83 8.86 15.75
CA LYS A 18 -22.60 9.60 15.46
C LYS A 18 -22.17 9.35 14.03
N SER A 19 -21.94 10.42 13.27
CA SER A 19 -21.47 10.36 11.87
C SER A 19 -19.95 10.14 11.75
N LYS A 20 -19.20 10.36 12.83
CA LYS A 20 -17.74 10.21 12.87
C LYS A 20 -17.29 9.75 14.25
N VAL A 21 -16.35 8.80 14.24
CA VAL A 21 -15.66 8.31 15.44
C VAL A 21 -14.16 8.32 15.14
N LEU A 22 -13.38 8.88 16.06
CA LEU A 22 -11.92 8.98 15.94
C LEU A 22 -11.26 7.92 16.82
N TYR A 23 -10.09 7.46 16.39
CA TYR A 23 -9.29 6.45 17.07
C TYR A 23 -8.58 7.04 18.29
N ASP A 24 -8.66 6.34 19.41
CA ASP A 24 -7.96 6.65 20.65
C ASP A 24 -7.36 5.40 21.27
N VAL A 25 -6.33 5.61 22.09
CA VAL A 25 -5.74 4.60 22.98
C VAL A 25 -5.79 5.19 24.39
N ASP A 26 -6.45 4.49 25.30
CA ASP A 26 -6.65 4.91 26.69
C ASP A 26 -7.17 6.36 26.84
N GLY A 27 -8.15 6.74 25.99
CA GLY A 27 -8.75 8.07 26.00
C GLY A 27 -7.90 9.16 25.35
N THR A 28 -6.74 8.81 24.77
CA THR A 28 -5.83 9.73 24.09
C THR A 28 -5.92 9.54 22.57
N ALA A 29 -6.18 10.63 21.84
CA ALA A 29 -6.25 10.62 20.38
C ALA A 29 -4.97 10.03 19.75
N ALA A 30 -5.11 9.06 18.84
CA ALA A 30 -3.99 8.31 18.28
C ALA A 30 -4.08 8.12 16.76
N LEU A 31 -2.95 7.76 16.15
CA LEU A 31 -2.90 7.28 14.77
C LEU A 31 -2.73 5.76 14.75
N HIS A 32 -3.53 5.12 13.92
CA HIS A 32 -3.39 3.71 13.58
C HIS A 32 -1.96 3.38 13.10
N SER A 33 -1.38 2.30 13.63
CA SER A 33 -0.01 1.88 13.29
C SER A 33 0.15 1.59 11.79
N GLN A 34 -0.86 0.99 11.15
CA GLN A 34 -0.90 0.74 9.71
C GLN A 34 -0.92 2.03 8.88
N LYS A 35 -1.47 3.13 9.41
CA LYS A 35 -1.46 4.44 8.73
C LYS A 35 -0.05 5.03 8.73
N ILE A 36 0.67 4.91 9.86
CA ILE A 36 2.08 5.28 9.96
C ILE A 36 2.93 4.38 9.05
N GLY A 37 2.71 3.07 9.08
CA GLY A 37 3.43 2.11 8.23
C GLY A 37 3.22 2.38 6.74
N ASN A 38 2.00 2.75 6.32
CA ASN A 38 1.70 3.17 4.95
C ASN A 38 2.51 4.42 4.55
N ALA A 39 2.60 5.42 5.43
CA ALA A 39 3.39 6.62 5.20
C ALA A 39 4.88 6.29 5.04
N ILE A 40 5.44 5.46 5.94
CA ILE A 40 6.87 5.08 5.93
C ILE A 40 7.25 4.33 4.64
N ARG A 41 6.40 3.43 4.16
CA ARG A 41 6.67 2.67 2.92
C ARG A 41 6.27 3.40 1.63
N THR A 42 6.07 4.72 1.70
CA THR A 42 5.83 5.58 0.52
C THR A 42 7.14 5.87 -0.17
N VAL A 43 7.66 4.82 -0.81
CA VAL A 43 9.01 4.77 -1.41
C VAL A 43 9.00 4.40 -2.88
N ASP A 44 7.86 3.92 -3.42
CA ASP A 44 7.79 3.48 -4.80
C ASP A 44 7.74 4.69 -5.73
N THR A 45 8.88 5.00 -6.34
CA THR A 45 9.05 5.99 -7.40
C THR A 45 9.35 5.34 -8.75
N TRP A 46 9.20 4.03 -8.87
CA TRP A 46 9.70 3.23 -9.99
C TRP A 46 8.58 2.72 -10.90
N TYR A 47 7.43 3.39 -10.91
CA TYR A 47 6.27 3.02 -11.72
C TYR A 47 6.03 4.07 -12.80
N GLN A 48 5.28 3.70 -13.84
CA GLN A 48 4.97 4.62 -14.93
C GLN A 48 4.13 5.82 -14.42
N GLY A 49 4.66 7.03 -14.60
CA GLY A 49 4.01 8.27 -14.15
C GLY A 49 4.43 8.75 -12.75
N ALA A 50 5.45 8.15 -12.15
CA ALA A 50 5.99 8.58 -10.86
C ALA A 50 6.48 10.05 -10.86
N GLU A 51 6.98 10.56 -11.99
CA GLU A 51 7.41 11.96 -12.12
C GLU A 51 6.26 12.96 -11.94
N GLU A 52 5.05 12.61 -12.37
CA GLU A 52 3.87 13.48 -12.27
C GLU A 52 3.13 13.30 -10.95
N VAL A 53 3.07 12.06 -10.46
CA VAL A 53 2.25 11.69 -9.30
C VAL A 53 3.04 11.76 -7.98
N GLY A 54 4.35 11.56 -8.03
CA GLY A 54 5.22 11.42 -6.88
C GLY A 54 5.27 9.99 -6.32
N PRO A 55 5.94 9.78 -5.17
CA PRO A 55 6.05 8.46 -4.57
C PRO A 55 4.69 7.93 -4.11
N ILE A 56 4.47 6.63 -4.28
CA ILE A 56 3.34 5.90 -3.71
C ILE A 56 3.82 4.86 -2.70
N SER A 57 2.91 4.40 -1.85
CA SER A 57 3.22 3.29 -0.94
C SER A 57 3.48 2.02 -1.73
N ALA A 58 4.53 1.28 -1.38
CA ALA A 58 4.81 -0.01 -2.01
C ALA A 58 3.64 -0.96 -1.77
N GLU A 59 2.91 -1.31 -2.83
CA GLU A 59 1.74 -2.20 -2.82
C GLU A 59 1.85 -3.14 -4.02
N PRO A 60 1.33 -4.39 -3.96
CA PRO A 60 1.54 -5.36 -5.04
C PRO A 60 1.08 -4.90 -6.43
N PHE A 61 0.08 -4.02 -6.49
CA PHE A 61 -0.47 -3.46 -7.72
C PHE A 61 -0.25 -1.93 -7.82
N GLY A 62 0.56 -1.34 -6.95
CA GLY A 62 0.72 0.11 -6.85
C GLY A 62 -0.63 0.83 -6.64
N SER A 63 -1.49 0.29 -5.79
CA SER A 63 -2.85 0.78 -5.58
C SER A 63 -2.89 1.98 -4.63
N VAL A 64 -3.57 3.05 -5.06
CA VAL A 64 -3.81 4.26 -4.26
C VAL A 64 -5.32 4.42 -4.09
N THR A 65 -5.83 4.01 -2.93
CA THR A 65 -7.27 3.93 -2.63
C THR A 65 -7.96 5.28 -2.70
N SER A 66 -7.33 6.35 -2.20
CA SER A 66 -7.87 7.72 -2.26
C SER A 66 -8.08 8.26 -3.68
N ARG A 67 -7.40 7.65 -4.67
CA ARG A 67 -7.52 8.00 -6.10
C ARG A 67 -8.27 6.94 -6.90
N GLY A 68 -8.66 5.83 -6.28
CA GLY A 68 -9.30 4.69 -6.96
C GLY A 68 -8.48 4.13 -8.12
N LYS A 69 -7.15 4.20 -8.07
CA LYS A 69 -6.26 3.83 -9.19
C LYS A 69 -5.18 2.84 -8.77
N ALA A 70 -4.93 1.86 -9.63
CA ALA A 70 -3.73 1.02 -9.59
C ALA A 70 -2.73 1.55 -10.64
N TYR A 71 -1.52 1.87 -10.20
CA TYR A 71 -0.50 2.48 -11.05
C TYR A 71 0.41 1.45 -11.74
N ARG A 72 0.43 0.22 -11.25
CA ARG A 72 1.17 -0.89 -11.86
C ARG A 72 0.19 -1.82 -12.57
N SER A 73 0.60 -2.29 -13.74
CA SER A 73 -0.17 -3.16 -14.63
C SER A 73 0.24 -4.61 -14.46
N ASN A 74 -0.42 -5.52 -15.19
CA ASN A 74 -0.05 -6.95 -15.25
C ASN A 74 1.32 -7.24 -15.89
N LYS A 75 2.12 -6.22 -16.21
CA LYS A 75 3.48 -6.35 -16.74
C LYS A 75 4.56 -6.04 -15.70
N ASP A 76 4.24 -5.16 -14.76
CA ASP A 76 5.15 -4.53 -13.79
C ASP A 76 4.58 -4.52 -12.36
N ASP A 77 3.53 -5.32 -12.11
CA ASP A 77 3.06 -5.64 -10.76
C ASP A 77 4.02 -6.59 -10.03
N PHE A 78 3.82 -6.70 -8.72
CA PHE A 78 4.69 -7.48 -7.86
C PHE A 78 4.74 -8.96 -8.26
N TYR A 79 3.59 -9.58 -8.51
CA TYR A 79 3.51 -11.00 -8.81
C TYR A 79 4.20 -11.33 -10.13
N THR A 80 3.94 -10.53 -11.17
CA THR A 80 4.54 -10.70 -12.49
C THR A 80 6.06 -10.57 -12.45
N LEU A 81 6.57 -9.57 -11.71
CA LEU A 81 8.01 -9.36 -11.56
C LEU A 81 8.66 -10.44 -10.69
N PHE A 82 8.02 -10.80 -9.58
CA PHE A 82 8.50 -11.80 -8.65
C PHE A 82 8.56 -13.19 -9.30
N ASP A 83 7.50 -13.62 -9.99
CA ASP A 83 7.42 -14.94 -10.64
C ASP A 83 8.46 -15.05 -11.77
N LYS A 84 8.60 -14.03 -12.62
CA LYS A 84 9.63 -14.02 -13.68
C LYS A 84 11.03 -14.11 -13.09
N TRP A 85 11.30 -13.40 -12.00
CA TRP A 85 12.62 -13.42 -11.39
C TRP A 85 12.91 -14.77 -10.73
N MET A 86 11.97 -15.27 -9.91
CA MET A 86 12.18 -16.47 -9.10
C MET A 86 12.08 -17.77 -9.90
N GLU A 87 11.11 -17.90 -10.80
CA GLU A 87 10.89 -19.14 -11.55
C GLU A 87 11.74 -19.21 -12.82
N LYS A 88 11.92 -18.08 -13.51
CA LYS A 88 12.56 -18.04 -14.84
C LYS A 88 13.98 -17.47 -14.81
N GLY A 89 14.47 -17.05 -13.65
CA GLY A 89 15.78 -16.40 -13.51
C GLY A 89 15.89 -15.06 -14.24
N GLN A 90 14.75 -14.45 -14.60
CA GLN A 90 14.71 -13.19 -15.34
C GLN A 90 14.74 -12.02 -14.36
N ALA A 91 15.94 -11.67 -13.89
CA ALA A 91 16.11 -10.51 -13.02
C ALA A 91 15.62 -9.24 -13.71
N PRO A 92 14.72 -8.46 -13.09
CA PRO A 92 14.27 -7.20 -13.66
C PRO A 92 15.33 -6.11 -13.43
N ASP A 93 15.10 -4.92 -13.99
CA ASP A 93 15.98 -3.76 -13.76
C ASP A 93 16.09 -3.42 -12.27
N VAL A 94 17.20 -2.79 -11.87
CA VAL A 94 17.53 -2.52 -10.45
C VAL A 94 16.40 -1.81 -9.70
N GLU A 95 15.75 -0.84 -10.33
CA GLU A 95 14.60 -0.12 -9.78
C GLU A 95 13.41 -1.05 -9.47
N GLN A 96 13.12 -1.99 -10.36
CA GLN A 96 12.06 -2.97 -10.16
C GLN A 96 12.46 -4.02 -9.11
N GLN A 97 13.75 -4.33 -8.97
CA GLN A 97 14.23 -5.15 -7.84
C GLN A 97 13.95 -4.44 -6.51
N HIS A 98 14.22 -3.12 -6.40
CA HIS A 98 13.88 -2.36 -5.20
C HIS A 98 12.39 -2.38 -4.90
N TYR A 99 11.54 -2.23 -5.91
CA TYR A 99 10.09 -2.37 -5.77
C TYR A 99 9.66 -3.77 -5.26
N VAL A 100 10.22 -4.85 -5.82
CA VAL A 100 9.93 -6.22 -5.39
C VAL A 100 10.36 -6.42 -3.93
N ILE A 101 11.58 -6.02 -3.58
CA ILE A 101 12.09 -6.13 -2.20
C ILE A 101 11.28 -5.27 -1.23
N ALA A 102 10.84 -4.07 -1.61
CA ALA A 102 9.98 -3.23 -0.79
C ALA A 102 8.64 -3.91 -0.45
N ASN A 103 8.05 -4.65 -1.41
CA ASN A 103 6.85 -5.46 -1.16
C ASN A 103 7.12 -6.64 -0.21
N LEU A 104 8.28 -7.29 -0.32
CA LEU A 104 8.68 -8.34 0.62
C LEU A 104 8.89 -7.81 2.04
N ILE A 105 9.53 -6.64 2.19
CA ILE A 105 9.71 -5.97 3.49
C ILE A 105 8.38 -5.56 4.11
N ARG A 106 7.46 -5.01 3.30
CA ARG A 106 6.07 -4.75 3.75
C ARG A 106 5.40 -6.03 4.25
N GLY A 107 5.70 -7.15 3.60
CA GLY A 107 5.08 -8.44 3.87
C GLY A 107 3.66 -8.53 3.31
N GLY A 108 3.06 -9.69 3.54
CA GLY A 108 1.75 -10.06 3.03
C GLY A 108 1.63 -11.57 2.87
N VAL A 109 0.43 -12.03 2.55
CA VAL A 109 0.20 -13.42 2.15
C VAL A 109 0.31 -13.48 0.64
N PHE A 110 1.45 -13.96 0.14
CA PHE A 110 1.71 -14.14 -1.29
C PHE A 110 1.49 -15.61 -1.64
N GLY A 111 0.23 -15.98 -1.88
CA GLY A 111 -0.12 -17.32 -2.33
C GLY A 111 -0.24 -17.37 -3.83
N SER A 112 0.32 -18.40 -4.47
CA SER A 112 -0.17 -18.85 -5.76
C SER A 112 -1.60 -19.39 -5.57
N LYS A 113 -2.48 -19.25 -6.57
CA LYS A 113 -3.68 -20.08 -6.58
C LYS A 113 -3.19 -21.53 -6.64
N SER A 114 -3.49 -22.31 -5.61
CA SER A 114 -3.42 -23.76 -5.69
C SER A 114 -4.35 -24.18 -6.83
N GLU A 115 -3.84 -24.92 -7.82
CA GLU A 115 -4.70 -25.73 -8.70
C GLU A 115 -5.45 -26.79 -7.89
#